data_AF-A0A662W9H5-F1
#
_entry.id   AF-A0A662W9H5-F1
#
_cell.length_a   1.000
_cell.length_b   1.000
_cell.length_c   1.000
_cell.angle_alpha   90.00
_cell.angle_beta   90.00
_cell.angle_gamma   90.00
#
_symmetry.space_group_name_H-M   'P 1'
#
loop_
_entity.id
_entity.type
_entity.pdbx_description
1 polymer ?
#
loop_
_entity_poly.entity_id
_entity_poly.type
_entity_poly.pdbx_seq_one_letter_code
_entity_poly.pdbx_strand_id
1 'polypeptide(L)'
;MSSILSRIDFDSVLEELRRRNAKIVGVQLPNGLKYWSSEIAEKIENDGFEVILSASPTFGACDVDISLLQDVDVLLHFAHEPIFELDKVIYVPYRVDFDEKAVKRLDIEESKIALIATAQYAWKLEKVKAVLEAEGYKVELKKGSKRVKLPGQVLGCNYSALKNTEAEAI
;
A
#
# COMPACT_ATOMS: atom_id res chain seq x y z
N MET A 1 3.97 -2.41 -23.35
CA MET A 1 3.40 -1.56 -22.28
C MET A 1 3.37 -2.40 -21.02
N SER A 2 3.90 -1.93 -19.87
CA SER A 2 3.72 -2.67 -18.62
C SER A 2 2.25 -2.51 -18.20
N SER A 3 1.47 -3.59 -18.29
CA SER A 3 0.09 -3.61 -17.79
C SER A 3 0.07 -3.41 -16.27
N ILE A 4 -1.00 -2.81 -15.73
CA ILE A 4 -1.20 -2.65 -14.28
C ILE A 4 -1.13 -4.01 -13.56
N LEU A 5 -1.45 -5.09 -14.26
CA LEU A 5 -1.45 -6.46 -13.76
C LEU A 5 -0.05 -6.91 -13.32
N SER A 6 1.01 -6.37 -13.93
CA SER A 6 2.40 -6.68 -13.55
C SER A 6 2.84 -6.04 -12.23
N ARG A 7 2.06 -5.08 -11.71
CA ARG A 7 2.39 -4.32 -10.48
C ARG A 7 1.66 -4.81 -9.25
N ILE A 8 0.76 -5.78 -9.43
CA ILE A 8 -0.13 -6.29 -8.39
C ILE A 8 0.07 -7.81 -8.35
N ASP A 9 0.25 -8.35 -7.16
CA ASP A 9 0.32 -9.79 -6.94
C ASP A 9 -1.09 -10.39 -7.00
N PHE A 10 -1.62 -10.52 -8.21
CA PHE A 10 -2.95 -11.09 -8.44
C PHE A 10 -3.04 -12.55 -8.01
N ASP A 11 -1.95 -13.32 -8.09
CA ASP A 11 -1.97 -14.74 -7.75
C ASP A 11 -2.29 -14.91 -6.26
N SER A 12 -1.65 -14.13 -5.38
CA SER A 12 -1.96 -14.13 -3.95
C SER A 12 -3.38 -13.62 -3.66
N VAL A 13 -3.82 -12.57 -4.36
CA VAL A 13 -5.17 -12.01 -4.18
C VAL A 13 -6.25 -13.04 -4.56
N LEU A 14 -6.11 -13.71 -5.70
CA LEU A 14 -7.07 -14.70 -6.18
C LEU A 14 -7.07 -15.95 -5.30
N GLU A 15 -5.91 -16.39 -4.81
CA GLU A 15 -5.82 -17.49 -3.84
C GLU A 15 -6.57 -17.17 -2.55
N GLU A 16 -6.42 -15.96 -2.02
CA GLU A 16 -7.12 -15.52 -0.82
C GLU A 16 -8.64 -15.45 -1.03
N LEU A 17 -9.11 -15.00 -2.20
CA LEU A 17 -10.54 -15.02 -2.55
C LEU A 17 -11.10 -16.44 -2.56
N ARG A 18 -10.39 -17.40 -3.17
CA ARG A 18 -10.76 -18.82 -3.17
C ARG A 18 -10.78 -19.39 -1.75
N ARG A 19 -9.79 -19.06 -0.92
CA ARG A 19 -9.71 -19.49 0.49
C ARG A 19 -10.92 -19.00 1.30
N ARG A 20 -11.45 -17.81 0.98
CA ARG A 20 -12.66 -17.25 1.59
C ARG A 20 -13.97 -17.78 0.99
N ASN A 21 -13.92 -18.66 -0.01
CA ASN A 21 -15.08 -19.12 -0.78
C ASN A 21 -15.92 -17.97 -1.35
N ALA A 22 -15.28 -16.87 -1.75
CA ALA A 22 -15.96 -15.72 -2.34
C ALA A 22 -16.55 -16.08 -3.71
N LYS A 23 -17.73 -15.55 -4.03
CA LYS A 23 -18.35 -15.67 -5.36
C LYS A 23 -18.52 -14.30 -5.98
N ILE A 24 -19.03 -13.33 -5.21
CA ILE A 24 -19.23 -11.94 -5.63
C ILE A 24 -18.15 -11.09 -4.97
N VAL A 25 -17.31 -10.45 -5.79
CA VAL A 25 -16.15 -9.68 -5.38
C VAL A 25 -16.38 -8.21 -5.72
N GLY A 26 -16.38 -7.38 -4.68
CA GLY A 26 -16.35 -5.93 -4.84
C GLY A 26 -14.94 -5.47 -5.17
N VAL A 27 -14.80 -4.50 -6.07
CA VAL A 27 -13.51 -3.88 -6.41
C VAL A 27 -13.60 -2.39 -6.19
N GLN A 28 -12.82 -1.89 -5.23
CA GLN A 28 -12.70 -0.46 -4.93
C GLN A 28 -11.32 0.06 -5.33
N LEU A 29 -11.30 1.01 -6.27
CA LEU A 29 -10.09 1.57 -6.86
C LEU A 29 -9.94 3.06 -6.53
N PRO A 30 -8.74 3.54 -6.18
CA PRO A 30 -8.48 4.98 -6.17
C PRO A 30 -8.60 5.53 -7.60
N ASN A 31 -8.84 6.83 -7.73
CA ASN A 31 -9.03 7.49 -9.03
C ASN A 31 -7.88 7.22 -10.02
N GLY A 32 -6.64 7.15 -9.53
CA GLY A 32 -5.47 6.85 -10.36
C GLY A 32 -5.49 5.46 -10.99
N LEU A 33 -6.24 4.49 -10.45
CA LEU A 33 -6.34 3.13 -10.98
C LEU A 33 -7.63 2.85 -11.75
N LYS A 34 -8.63 3.75 -11.71
CA LYS A 34 -9.93 3.54 -12.39
C LYS A 34 -9.83 3.40 -13.90
N TYR A 35 -8.79 3.97 -14.52
CA TYR A 35 -8.51 3.78 -15.94
C TYR A 35 -8.36 2.29 -16.32
N TRP A 36 -7.79 1.48 -15.42
CA TRP A 36 -7.60 0.04 -15.63
C TRP A 36 -8.70 -0.82 -14.99
N SER A 37 -9.84 -0.22 -14.62
CA SER A 37 -10.91 -0.95 -13.92
C SER A 37 -11.42 -2.17 -14.70
N SER A 38 -11.62 -2.04 -16.02
CA SER A 38 -12.01 -3.16 -16.89
C SER A 38 -10.96 -4.27 -16.93
N GLU A 39 -9.67 -3.93 -17.08
CA GLU A 39 -8.58 -4.91 -17.11
C GLU A 39 -8.44 -5.67 -15.79
N ILE A 40 -8.62 -4.96 -14.65
CA ILE A 40 -8.59 -5.56 -13.32
C ILE A 40 -9.82 -6.48 -13.13
N ALA A 41 -11.02 -6.03 -13.53
CA ALA A 41 -12.23 -6.83 -13.46
C ALA A 41 -12.10 -8.10 -14.30
N GLU A 42 -11.69 -7.99 -15.56
CA GLU A 42 -11.47 -9.13 -16.44
C GLU A 42 -10.46 -10.13 -15.85
N LYS A 43 -9.37 -9.67 -15.23
CA LYS A 43 -8.40 -10.56 -14.57
C LYS A 43 -9.04 -11.38 -13.45
N ILE A 44 -9.96 -10.80 -12.70
CA ILE A 44 -10.67 -11.47 -11.59
C ILE A 44 -11.79 -12.38 -12.13
N GLU A 45 -12.57 -11.91 -13.11
CA GLU A 45 -13.64 -12.67 -13.76
C GLU A 45 -13.12 -13.91 -14.49
N ASN A 46 -11.96 -13.81 -15.13
CA ASN A 46 -11.30 -14.96 -15.77
C ASN A 46 -10.90 -16.07 -14.78
N ASP A 47 -10.83 -15.77 -13.48
CA ASP A 47 -10.61 -16.75 -12.41
C ASP A 47 -11.94 -17.32 -11.85
N GLY A 48 -13.09 -16.88 -12.39
CA GLY A 48 -14.42 -17.43 -12.09
C GLY A 48 -15.24 -16.67 -11.06
N PHE A 49 -14.85 -15.45 -10.69
CA PHE A 49 -15.59 -14.59 -9.77
C PHE A 49 -16.54 -13.63 -10.50
N GLU A 50 -17.67 -13.30 -9.87
CA GLU A 50 -18.51 -12.16 -10.29
C GLU A 50 -17.94 -10.87 -9.72
N VAL A 51 -17.79 -9.82 -10.52
CA VAL A 51 -17.17 -8.56 -10.10
C VAL A 51 -18.17 -7.40 -10.07
N ILE A 52 -18.19 -6.66 -8.96
CA ILE A 52 -18.91 -5.39 -8.84
C ILE A 52 -17.90 -4.26 -8.60
N LEU A 53 -17.81 -3.32 -9.53
CA LEU A 53 -16.91 -2.16 -9.43
C LEU A 53 -17.56 -1.05 -8.59
N SER A 54 -16.86 -0.55 -7.57
CA SER A 54 -17.25 0.68 -6.89
C SER A 54 -16.99 1.89 -7.80
N ALA A 55 -18.03 2.68 -8.05
CA ALA A 55 -17.92 3.95 -8.76
C ALA A 55 -17.48 5.11 -7.85
N SER A 56 -17.58 4.94 -6.53
CA SER A 56 -17.27 5.95 -5.51
C SER A 56 -15.82 6.44 -5.62
N PRO A 57 -15.52 7.72 -5.35
CA PRO A 57 -14.14 8.14 -5.15
C PRO A 57 -13.55 7.38 -3.94
N THR A 58 -12.22 7.25 -3.90
CA THR A 58 -11.54 6.59 -2.78
C THR A 58 -10.22 7.27 -2.53
N PHE A 59 -10.03 7.78 -1.31
CA PHE A 59 -8.86 8.58 -0.94
C PHE A 59 -7.89 7.88 0.01
N GLY A 60 -8.26 6.72 0.55
CA GLY A 60 -7.40 5.97 1.46
C GLY A 60 -8.08 4.74 2.03
N ALA A 61 -7.32 3.94 2.78
CA ALA A 61 -7.84 2.81 3.55
C ALA A 61 -8.87 3.20 4.63
N CYS A 62 -9.02 4.49 4.93
CA CYS A 62 -10.08 5.02 5.81
C CYS A 62 -11.44 5.18 5.12
N ASP A 63 -11.49 5.02 3.80
CA ASP A 63 -12.62 5.34 2.94
C ASP A 63 -13.12 4.07 2.22
N VAL A 64 -13.42 3.03 3.01
CA VAL A 64 -13.92 1.75 2.51
C VAL A 64 -15.39 1.90 2.10
N ASP A 65 -15.77 1.37 0.93
CA ASP A 65 -17.14 1.39 0.45
C ASP A 65 -18.02 0.41 1.25
N ILE A 66 -18.56 0.89 2.38
CA ILE A 66 -19.41 0.09 3.28
C ILE A 66 -20.74 -0.29 2.62
N SER A 67 -21.23 0.51 1.66
CA SER A 67 -22.46 0.17 0.94
C SER A 67 -22.21 -1.06 0.07
N LEU A 68 -21.17 -1.03 -0.77
CA LEU A 68 -20.80 -2.16 -1.61
C LEU A 68 -20.48 -3.42 -0.78
N LEU A 69 -19.88 -3.26 0.40
CA LEU A 69 -19.55 -4.38 1.30
C LEU A 69 -20.77 -5.21 1.74
N GLN A 70 -21.98 -4.65 1.65
CA GLN A 70 -23.24 -5.35 1.96
C GLN A 70 -23.68 -6.28 0.82
N ASP A 71 -23.29 -5.96 -0.41
CA ASP A 71 -23.73 -6.65 -1.63
C ASP A 71 -22.71 -7.70 -2.12
N VAL A 72 -21.54 -7.78 -1.49
CA VAL A 72 -20.45 -8.67 -1.90
C VAL A 72 -19.98 -9.60 -0.78
N ASP A 73 -19.35 -10.70 -1.16
CA ASP A 73 -18.72 -11.63 -0.22
C ASP A 73 -17.42 -11.04 0.32
N VAL A 74 -16.62 -10.47 -0.57
CA VAL A 74 -15.32 -9.86 -0.28
C VAL A 74 -15.14 -8.58 -1.10
N LEU A 75 -14.59 -7.55 -0.48
CA LEU A 75 -14.17 -6.31 -1.13
C LEU A 75 -12.64 -6.25 -1.25
N LEU A 76 -12.14 -6.15 -2.47
CA LEU A 76 -10.75 -5.81 -2.75
C LEU A 76 -10.58 -4.29 -2.71
N HIS A 77 -9.81 -3.80 -1.75
CA HIS A 77 -9.51 -2.38 -1.57
C HIS A 77 -8.09 -2.07 -2.04
N PHE A 78 -7.97 -1.51 -3.24
CA PHE A 78 -6.68 -1.37 -3.92
C PHE A 78 -5.86 -0.15 -3.48
N ALA A 79 -4.55 -0.27 -3.67
CA ALA A 79 -3.50 0.73 -3.50
C ALA A 79 -3.25 1.25 -2.08
N HIS A 80 -3.88 0.66 -1.06
CA HIS A 80 -3.70 1.07 0.32
C HIS A 80 -3.29 -0.09 1.21
N GLU A 81 -2.46 0.23 2.21
CA GLU A 81 -2.15 -0.68 3.32
C GLU A 81 -3.28 -0.62 4.37
N PRO A 82 -3.57 -1.72 5.09
CA PRO A 82 -4.62 -1.75 6.10
C PRO A 82 -4.31 -0.78 7.25
N ILE A 83 -5.28 0.05 7.63
CA ILE A 83 -5.23 0.90 8.84
C ILE A 83 -6.16 0.41 9.96
N PHE A 84 -7.07 -0.50 9.62
CA PHE A 84 -7.91 -1.31 10.49
C PHE A 84 -8.24 -2.61 9.74
N GLU A 85 -8.61 -3.66 10.46
CA GLU A 85 -8.98 -4.95 9.89
C GLU A 85 -10.51 -5.02 9.77
N LEU A 86 -11.01 -5.40 8.59
CA LEU A 86 -12.43 -5.65 8.34
C LEU A 86 -12.57 -7.05 7.74
N ASP A 87 -13.46 -7.86 8.30
CA ASP A 87 -13.58 -9.29 7.97
C ASP A 87 -13.77 -9.56 6.47
N LYS A 88 -14.56 -8.71 5.80
CA LYS A 88 -14.86 -8.83 4.36
C LYS A 88 -13.89 -8.06 3.44
N VAL A 89 -12.86 -7.41 3.96
CA VAL A 89 -11.95 -6.60 3.14
C VAL A 89 -10.61 -7.28 2.97
N ILE A 90 -10.12 -7.30 1.73
CA ILE A 90 -8.73 -7.62 1.40
C ILE A 90 -8.10 -6.33 0.87
N TYR A 91 -7.06 -5.86 1.55
CA TYR A 91 -6.26 -4.74 1.07
C TYR A 91 -5.26 -5.22 0.04
N VAL A 92 -5.15 -4.52 -1.09
CA VAL A 92 -4.23 -4.84 -2.19
C VAL A 92 -3.23 -3.70 -2.36
N PRO A 93 -2.10 -3.70 -1.63
CA PRO A 93 -1.14 -2.60 -1.67
C PRO A 93 -0.53 -2.41 -3.06
N TYR A 94 -0.34 -1.15 -3.47
CA TYR A 94 0.37 -0.81 -4.70
C TYR A 94 1.82 -0.46 -4.38
N ARG A 95 2.76 -1.32 -4.77
CA ARG A 95 4.18 -1.18 -4.45
C ARG A 95 4.96 -0.66 -5.65
N VAL A 96 5.79 0.35 -5.42
CA VAL A 96 6.75 0.84 -6.42
C VAL A 96 8.12 0.25 -6.10
N ASP A 97 8.69 -0.47 -7.07
CA ASP A 97 10.07 -0.91 -7.01
C ASP A 97 11.01 0.18 -7.54
N PHE A 98 12.09 0.42 -6.82
CA PHE A 98 13.09 1.45 -7.11
C PHE A 98 14.45 1.01 -6.59
N ASP A 99 15.55 1.46 -7.19
CA ASP A 99 16.88 1.16 -6.68
C ASP A 99 17.14 1.91 -5.36
N GLU A 100 17.22 1.18 -4.25
CA GLU A 100 17.52 1.73 -2.94
C GLU A 100 18.90 2.42 -2.89
N LYS A 101 19.83 2.09 -3.80
CA LYS A 101 21.14 2.73 -3.88
C LYS A 101 21.08 4.15 -4.45
N ALA A 102 19.95 4.55 -5.04
CA ALA A 102 19.76 5.90 -5.56
C ALA A 102 19.96 6.99 -4.48
N VAL A 103 19.74 6.65 -3.20
CA VAL A 103 19.89 7.54 -2.05
C VAL A 103 21.35 7.93 -1.77
N LYS A 104 22.34 7.17 -2.28
CA LYS A 104 23.77 7.51 -2.13
C LYS A 104 24.18 8.81 -2.84
N ARG A 105 23.32 9.30 -3.73
CA ARG A 105 23.54 10.56 -4.46
C ARG A 105 22.94 11.77 -3.75
N LEU A 106 22.27 11.56 -2.61
CA LEU A 106 21.72 12.64 -1.82
C LEU A 106 22.86 13.32 -1.08
N ASP A 107 22.88 14.65 -1.14
CA ASP A 107 23.79 15.48 -0.36
C ASP A 107 23.06 15.84 0.93
N ILE A 108 23.35 15.09 2.00
CA ILE A 108 22.73 15.25 3.32
C ILE A 108 23.85 15.62 4.29
N GLU A 109 23.78 16.84 4.84
CA GLU A 109 24.77 17.36 5.79
C GLU A 109 24.67 16.67 7.15
N GLU A 110 23.44 16.36 7.59
CA GLU A 110 23.16 15.75 8.89
C GLU A 110 23.54 14.27 8.95
N SER A 111 24.16 13.88 10.05
CA SER A 111 24.59 12.49 10.25
C SER A 111 23.48 11.59 10.83
N LYS A 112 22.46 12.19 11.47
CA LYS A 112 21.35 11.46 12.09
C LYS A 112 20.04 11.81 11.39
N ILE A 113 19.46 10.84 10.70
CA ILE A 113 18.32 11.05 9.80
C ILE A 113 17.15 10.12 10.11
N ALA A 114 15.92 10.56 9.88
CA ALA A 114 14.72 9.74 10.03
C ALA A 114 14.08 9.43 8.67
N LEU A 115 13.93 8.16 8.34
CA LEU A 115 13.28 7.77 7.09
C LEU A 115 11.77 7.72 7.21
N ILE A 116 11.10 8.43 6.30
CA ILE A 116 9.67 8.30 6.08
C ILE A 116 9.33 8.17 4.60
N ALA A 117 8.20 7.54 4.30
CA ALA A 117 7.63 7.52 2.96
C ALA A 117 6.13 7.25 2.98
N THR A 118 5.47 7.45 1.83
CA THR A 118 4.11 6.95 1.63
C THR A 118 4.12 5.43 1.44
N ALA A 119 2.95 4.79 1.59
CA ALA A 119 2.79 3.33 1.57
C ALA A 119 3.45 2.65 0.35
N GLN A 120 3.42 3.30 -0.82
CA GLN A 120 3.93 2.77 -2.08
C GLN A 120 5.45 2.52 -2.07
N TYR A 121 6.19 3.23 -1.21
CA TYR A 121 7.65 3.14 -1.09
C TYR A 121 8.09 2.61 0.28
N ALA A 122 7.27 2.79 1.32
CA ALA A 122 7.59 2.44 2.70
C ALA A 122 8.01 0.97 2.87
N TRP A 123 7.48 0.06 2.05
CA TRP A 123 7.79 -1.37 2.07
C TRP A 123 9.28 -1.68 1.82
N LYS A 124 10.02 -0.75 1.20
CA LYS A 124 11.44 -0.89 0.86
C LYS A 124 12.37 -0.08 1.77
N LEU A 125 11.84 0.66 2.76
CA LEU A 125 12.65 1.55 3.60
C LEU A 125 13.69 0.83 4.46
N GLU A 126 13.47 -0.42 4.85
CA GLU A 126 14.49 -1.23 5.54
C GLU A 126 15.75 -1.42 4.68
N LYS A 127 15.60 -1.56 3.35
CA LYS A 127 16.74 -1.65 2.44
C LYS A 127 17.43 -0.30 2.27
N VAL A 128 16.66 0.78 2.18
CA VAL A 128 17.18 2.16 2.13
C VAL A 128 17.98 2.48 3.39
N LYS A 129 17.45 2.12 4.57
CA LYS A 129 18.12 2.22 5.86
C LYS A 129 19.48 1.54 5.83
N ALA A 130 19.54 0.28 5.39
CA ALA A 130 20.80 -0.47 5.32
C ALA A 130 21.82 0.17 4.38
N VAL A 131 21.38 0.75 3.25
CA VAL A 131 22.26 1.48 2.33
C VAL A 131 22.86 2.72 3.01
N LEU A 132 22.05 3.52 3.69
CA LEU A 132 22.49 4.76 4.35
C LEU A 132 23.36 4.47 5.57
N GLU A 133 23.05 3.45 6.36
CA GLU A 133 23.90 3.03 7.48
C GLU A 133 25.28 2.56 7.01
N ALA A 134 25.38 1.94 5.83
CA ALA A 134 26.66 1.58 5.23
C ALA A 134 27.49 2.79 4.74
N GLU A 135 26.85 3.93 4.47
CA GLU A 135 27.52 5.21 4.15
C GLU A 135 27.87 6.01 5.42
N GLY A 136 27.51 5.53 6.61
CA GLY A 136 27.87 6.14 7.90
C GLY A 136 26.78 6.97 8.57
N TYR A 137 25.56 7.01 8.02
CA TYR A 137 24.42 7.67 8.65
C TYR A 137 23.89 6.88 9.85
N LYS A 138 23.42 7.59 10.87
CA LYS A 138 22.58 7.04 11.95
C LYS A 138 21.12 7.18 11.55
N VAL A 139 20.51 6.07 11.15
CA VAL A 139 19.17 6.11 10.54
C VAL A 139 18.09 5.66 11.52
N GLU A 140 17.12 6.52 11.79
CA GLU A 140 15.89 6.18 12.50
C GLU A 140 14.82 5.70 11.52
N LEU A 141 14.27 4.51 11.75
CA LEU A 141 13.12 3.98 11.03
C LEU A 141 12.13 3.44 12.06
N LYS A 142 11.20 4.29 12.48
CA LYS A 142 10.25 3.97 13.55
C LYS A 142 8.93 3.47 12.99
N LYS A 143 8.32 2.52 13.69
CA LYS A 143 6.92 2.18 13.48
C LYS A 143 6.04 3.25 14.13
N GLY A 144 5.10 3.80 13.36
CA GLY A 144 4.12 4.74 13.88
C GLY A 144 3.01 4.06 14.70
N SER A 145 1.95 4.82 14.93
CA SER A 145 0.71 4.37 15.58
C SER A 145 0.04 3.20 14.85
N LYS A 146 -0.99 2.60 15.46
CA LYS A 146 -1.78 1.51 14.85
C LYS A 146 -2.43 1.87 13.50
N ARG A 147 -2.54 3.16 13.14
CA ARG A 147 -3.10 3.61 11.86
C ARG A 147 -2.12 3.57 10.69
N VAL A 148 -0.87 3.17 10.91
CA VAL A 148 0.11 2.95 9.84
C VAL A 148 0.66 1.53 9.94
N LYS A 149 0.80 0.85 8.80
CA LYS A 149 1.14 -0.57 8.75
C LYS A 149 2.66 -0.77 8.81
N LEU A 150 3.39 0.02 8.02
CA LEU A 150 4.81 -0.15 7.77
C LEU A 150 5.67 0.83 8.59
N PRO A 151 6.88 0.45 9.01
CA PRO A 151 7.87 1.38 9.55
C PRO A 151 8.14 2.54 8.59
N GLY A 152 8.28 3.76 9.11
CA GLY A 152 8.46 4.97 8.31
C GLY A 152 7.24 5.40 7.48
N GLN A 153 6.14 4.63 7.46
CA GLN A 153 4.95 5.03 6.72
C GLN A 153 4.32 6.28 7.36
N VAL A 154 4.07 7.29 6.53
CA VAL A 154 3.29 8.48 6.89
C VAL A 154 2.03 8.59 6.03
N LEU A 155 1.02 9.24 6.60
CA LEU A 155 -0.22 9.64 5.93
C LEU A 155 -0.37 11.16 6.06
N GLY A 156 -1.16 11.79 5.20
CA GLY A 156 -1.46 13.23 5.35
C GLY A 156 -2.08 13.58 6.71
N CYS A 157 -2.78 12.63 7.34
CA CYS A 157 -3.36 12.79 8.68
C CYS A 157 -2.54 12.13 9.81
N ASN A 158 -1.39 11.51 9.51
CA ASN A 158 -0.64 10.74 10.51
C ASN A 158 0.88 10.73 10.25
N TYR A 159 1.60 11.48 11.08
CA TYR A 159 3.07 11.56 11.11
C TYR A 159 3.67 10.90 12.35
N SER A 160 2.94 9.96 12.98
CA SER A 160 3.37 9.33 14.23
C SER A 160 4.69 8.55 14.14
N ALA A 161 5.12 8.17 12.93
CA ALA A 161 6.44 7.59 12.68
C ALA A 161 7.60 8.54 13.06
N LEU A 162 7.36 9.85 13.09
CA LEU A 162 8.34 10.86 13.50
C LEU A 162 8.23 11.27 14.97
N LYS A 163 7.23 10.74 15.71
CA LYS A 163 7.01 11.16 17.10
C LYS A 163 8.21 10.77 17.95
N ASN A 164 8.73 11.73 18.72
CA ASN A 164 9.95 11.58 19.53
C ASN A 164 11.16 11.12 18.69
N THR A 165 11.25 11.55 17.44
CA THR A 165 12.50 11.45 16.66
C THR A 165 13.57 12.31 17.30
N GLU A 166 14.80 11.82 17.30
CA GLU A 166 15.97 12.61 17.66
C GLU A 166 16.85 12.87 16.41
N ALA A 167 16.31 12.58 15.22
CA ALA A 167 16.97 12.89 13.96
C ALA A 167 17.07 14.40 13.72
N GLU A 168 18.14 14.78 13.04
CA GLU A 168 18.49 16.14 12.67
C GLU A 168 17.88 16.49 11.30
N ALA A 169 17.66 15.49 10.43
CA ALA A 169 16.95 15.62 9.16
C ALA A 169 15.96 14.46 8.90
N ILE A 170 15.05 14.67 7.93
CA ILE A 170 14.01 13.72 7.50
C ILE A 170 14.14 13.46 6.01
#